data_AF-A0A7V5KK48-F1
#
_entry.id   AF-A0A7V5KK48-F1
#
_cell.length_a   1.000
_cell.length_b   1.000
_cell.length_c   1.000
_cell.angle_alpha   90.00
_cell.angle_beta   90.00
_cell.angle_gamma   90.00
#
_symmetry.space_group_name_H-M   'P 1'
#
loop_
_entity.id
_entity.type
_entity.pdbx_description
1 polymer ?
#
loop_
_entity_poly.entity_id
_entity_poly.type
_entity_poly.pdbx_seq_one_letter_code
_entity_poly.pdbx_strand_id
1 'polypeptide(L)'
;MPRQMDNQSPDPDRLVATKSPSDIRHMFDRLSSTYDFLNHLLSLNIDRQWRRTLAKYTMAARPKRILDVCTGTADLIIEMA
;
A
#
# COMPACT_ATOMS: atom_id res chain seq x y z
N MET A 1 2.97 -24.84 46.46
CA MET A 1 3.36 -23.49 45.99
C MET A 1 3.32 -23.48 44.47
N PRO A 2 2.29 -22.90 43.81
CA PRO A 2 2.27 -22.83 42.35
C PRO A 2 3.11 -21.64 41.87
N ARG A 3 4.06 -21.86 40.97
CA ARG A 3 4.70 -20.79 40.18
C ARG A 3 3.62 -20.18 39.30
N GLN A 4 3.28 -18.92 39.54
CA GLN A 4 2.61 -18.11 38.53
C GLN A 4 3.59 -17.95 37.37
N MET A 5 3.30 -18.59 36.24
CA MET A 5 3.95 -18.24 34.98
C MET A 5 3.32 -16.93 34.52
N ASP A 6 4.13 -15.89 34.37
CA ASP A 6 3.72 -14.60 33.83
C ASP A 6 3.15 -14.77 32.43
N ASN A 7 1.83 -14.89 32.35
CA ASN A 7 1.06 -14.84 31.10
C ASN A 7 0.83 -13.38 30.71
N GLN A 8 1.91 -12.63 30.49
CA GLN A 8 1.82 -11.35 29.81
C GLN A 8 1.82 -11.61 28.31
N SER A 9 0.62 -11.74 27.74
CA SER A 9 0.45 -11.59 26.28
C SER A 9 1.16 -10.30 25.84
N PRO A 10 1.92 -10.30 24.73
CA PRO A 10 2.63 -9.11 24.30
C PRO A 10 1.61 -7.98 24.09
N ASP A 11 1.82 -6.86 24.77
CA ASP A 11 1.05 -5.65 24.53
C ASP A 11 1.28 -5.23 23.06
N PRO A 12 0.23 -5.23 22.21
CA PRO A 12 0.37 -4.91 20.79
C PRO A 12 0.97 -3.53 20.56
N ASP A 13 0.75 -2.58 21.47
CA ASP A 13 1.29 -1.22 21.37
C ASP A 13 2.80 -1.18 21.64
N ARG A 14 3.31 -2.11 22.46
CA ARG A 14 4.75 -2.23 22.78
C ARG A 14 5.57 -2.81 21.62
N LEU A 15 4.95 -3.66 20.79
CA LEU A 15 5.54 -4.21 19.56
C LEU A 15 5.68 -3.17 18.45
N VAL A 16 4.79 -2.19 18.40
CA VAL A 16 4.86 -1.08 17.43
C VAL A 16 5.82 0.01 17.93
N ALA A 17 5.80 0.32 19.23
CA ALA A 17 6.66 1.33 19.84
C ALA A 17 8.17 0.98 19.81
N THR A 18 8.53 -0.29 19.61
CA THR A 18 9.93 -0.76 19.54
C THR A 18 10.48 -0.83 18.11
N LYS A 19 9.64 -0.69 17.09
CA LYS A 19 10.07 -0.73 15.68
C LYS A 19 10.55 0.66 15.28
N SER A 20 11.78 0.75 14.78
CA SER A 20 12.26 2.00 14.20
C SER A 20 11.48 2.33 12.91
N PRO A 21 11.34 3.61 12.52
CA PRO A 21 10.76 3.98 11.23
C PRO A 21 11.40 3.26 10.04
N SER A 22 12.71 2.95 10.12
CA SER A 22 13.42 2.13 9.14
C SER A 22 12.92 0.68 9.10
N ASP A 23 12.65 0.05 10.23
CA ASP A 23 12.14 -1.33 10.27
C ASP A 23 10.74 -1.42 9.66
N ILE A 24 9.90 -0.42 9.93
CA ILE A 24 8.58 -0.30 9.33
C ILE A 24 8.72 -0.14 7.82
N ARG A 25 9.59 0.77 7.36
CA ARG A 25 9.87 0.96 5.93
C ARG A 25 10.35 -0.32 5.25
N HIS A 26 11.34 -1.02 5.82
CA HIS A 26 11.85 -2.28 5.28
C HIS A 26 10.82 -3.41 5.26
N MET A 27 9.87 -3.41 6.20
CA MET A 27 8.75 -4.34 6.17
C MET A 27 7.82 -4.04 4.98
N PHE A 28 7.44 -2.78 4.78
CA PHE A 28 6.59 -2.36 3.65
C PHE A 28 7.28 -2.51 2.29
N ASP A 29 8.57 -2.18 2.18
CA ASP A 29 9.35 -2.33 0.94
C ASP A 29 9.39 -3.79 0.46
N ARG A 30 9.43 -4.75 1.39
CA ARG A 30 9.38 -6.18 1.07
C ARG A 30 7.99 -6.65 0.65
N LEU A 31 6.95 -5.97 1.13
CA LEU A 31 5.56 -6.33 0.86
C LEU A 31 5.08 -5.76 -0.48
N SER A 32 5.47 -4.52 -0.84
CA SER A 32 4.89 -3.81 -1.99
C SER A 32 4.98 -4.61 -3.29
N SER A 33 6.16 -5.18 -3.59
CA SER A 33 6.39 -5.93 -4.83
C SER A 33 5.49 -7.16 -4.99
N THR A 34 5.19 -7.84 -3.88
CA THR A 34 4.30 -9.01 -3.89
C THR A 34 2.84 -8.59 -4.04
N TYR A 35 2.44 -7.48 -3.39
CA TYR A 35 1.10 -6.93 -3.52
C TYR A 35 0.79 -6.42 -4.92
N ASP A 36 1.74 -5.77 -5.59
CA ASP A 36 1.55 -5.28 -6.95
C ASP A 36 1.33 -6.44 -7.93
N PHE A 37 2.17 -7.50 -7.81
CA PHE A 37 1.99 -8.73 -8.60
C PHE A 37 0.64 -9.41 -8.33
N LEU A 38 0.27 -9.57 -7.06
CA LEU A 38 -1.02 -10.14 -6.68
C LEU A 38 -2.18 -9.27 -7.13
N ASN A 39 -2.07 -7.95 -7.08
CA ASN A 39 -3.11 -7.04 -7.56
C ASN A 39 -3.36 -7.23 -9.06
N HIS A 40 -2.32 -7.35 -9.87
CA HIS A 40 -2.46 -7.64 -11.29
C HIS A 40 -3.06 -9.04 -11.54
N LEU A 41 -2.57 -10.05 -10.82
CA LEU A 41 -3.00 -11.44 -10.99
C LEU A 41 -4.44 -11.67 -10.53
N LEU A 42 -4.78 -11.23 -9.31
CA LEU A 42 -6.11 -11.37 -8.71
C LEU A 42 -7.14 -10.50 -9.40
N SER A 43 -6.75 -9.34 -9.92
CA SER A 43 -7.64 -8.53 -10.75
C SER A 43 -7.78 -9.08 -12.17
N LEU A 44 -7.11 -10.17 -12.55
CA LEU A 44 -7.02 -10.63 -13.95
C LEU A 44 -6.67 -9.49 -14.92
N ASN A 45 -5.79 -8.58 -14.50
CA ASN A 45 -5.37 -7.39 -15.24
C ASN A 45 -6.49 -6.34 -15.49
N ILE A 46 -7.68 -6.52 -14.91
CA ILE A 46 -8.77 -5.53 -14.93
C ILE A 46 -8.32 -4.23 -14.26
N ASP A 47 -7.34 -4.31 -13.36
CA ASP A 47 -6.81 -3.15 -12.68
C ASP A 47 -6.25 -2.10 -13.65
N ARG A 48 -5.61 -2.55 -14.72
CA ARG A 48 -5.10 -1.69 -15.78
C ARG A 48 -6.22 -1.04 -16.59
N GLN A 49 -7.31 -1.76 -16.82
CA GLN A 49 -8.43 -1.28 -17.60
C GLN A 49 -9.18 -0.14 -16.88
N TRP A 50 -9.41 -0.26 -15.58
CA TRP A 50 -10.07 0.82 -14.84
C TRP A 50 -9.14 2.04 -14.68
N ARG A 51 -7.83 1.87 -14.51
CA ARG A 51 -6.85 2.98 -14.44
C ARG A 51 -6.87 3.80 -15.73
N ARG A 52 -6.83 3.15 -16.89
CA ARG A 52 -6.97 3.80 -18.21
C ARG A 52 -8.28 4.54 -18.37
N THR A 53 -9.37 3.92 -17.92
CA THR A 53 -10.71 4.51 -18.00
C THR A 53 -10.79 5.75 -17.14
N LEU A 54 -10.30 5.69 -15.90
CA LEU A 54 -10.20 6.82 -14.99
C LEU A 54 -9.34 7.94 -15.58
N ALA A 55 -8.15 7.63 -16.08
CA ALA A 55 -7.26 8.60 -16.71
C ALA A 55 -7.94 9.30 -17.90
N LYS A 56 -8.61 8.55 -18.77
CA LYS A 56 -9.37 9.09 -19.90
C LYS A 56 -10.44 10.09 -19.44
N TYR A 57 -11.24 9.74 -18.43
CA TYR A 57 -12.29 10.63 -17.93
C TYR A 57 -11.72 11.87 -17.23
N THR A 58 -10.67 11.70 -16.42
CA THR A 58 -10.02 12.81 -15.73
C THR A 58 -9.38 13.79 -16.72
N MET A 59 -8.67 13.29 -17.74
CA MET A 59 -8.00 14.14 -18.73
C MET A 59 -8.99 14.82 -19.69
N ALA A 60 -10.17 14.23 -19.93
CA ALA A 60 -11.23 14.87 -20.69
C ALA A 60 -11.70 16.19 -20.05
N ALA A 61 -11.60 16.33 -18.72
CA ALA A 61 -11.93 17.56 -18.01
C ALA A 61 -10.85 18.67 -18.14
N ARG A 62 -9.73 18.40 -18.84
CA ARG A 62 -8.60 19.32 -19.04
C ARG A 62 -8.12 20.00 -17.74
N PRO A 63 -7.81 19.23 -16.69
CA PRO A 63 -7.32 19.81 -15.44
C PRO A 63 -5.97 20.49 -15.66
N LYS A 64 -5.77 21.65 -15.03
CA LYS A 64 -4.48 22.36 -15.08
C LYS A 64 -3.43 21.75 -14.15
N ARG A 65 -3.87 21.09 -13.07
CA ARG A 65 -3.03 20.44 -12.05
C ARG A 65 -3.76 19.21 -11.50
N ILE A 66 -3.01 18.14 -11.27
CA ILE A 66 -3.49 16.88 -10.68
C ILE A 66 -2.59 16.56 -9.48
N LEU A 67 -3.16 16.06 -8.40
CA LEU A 67 -2.44 15.57 -7.23
C LEU A 67 -2.92 14.16 -6.90
N ASP A 68 -1.99 13.22 -6.84
CA ASP A 68 -2.24 11.85 -6.38
C ASP A 68 -1.68 11.69 -4.95
N VAL A 69 -2.58 11.65 -3.97
CA VAL A 69 -2.26 11.73 -2.53
C VAL A 69 -1.69 10.40 -2.00
N CYS A 70 -2.01 9.28 -2.65
CA CYS A 70 -1.62 7.93 -2.24
C CYS A 70 -1.05 7.15 -3.42
N THR A 71 -0.13 7.78 -4.16
CA THR A 71 0.24 7.31 -5.51
C THR A 71 0.87 5.92 -5.59
N GLY A 72 1.42 5.41 -4.47
CA GLY A 72 2.02 4.08 -4.43
C GLY A 72 3.12 3.93 -5.50
N THR A 73 2.99 2.94 -6.37
CA THR A 73 3.87 2.69 -7.54
C THR A 73 3.78 3.72 -8.66
N ALA A 74 2.86 4.69 -8.55
CA ALA A 74 2.60 5.74 -9.54
C ALA A 74 1.99 5.26 -10.87
N ASP A 75 1.55 4.00 -10.98
CA ASP A 75 0.94 3.47 -12.21
C ASP A 75 -0.24 4.32 -12.72
N LEU A 76 -1.05 4.89 -11.80
CA LEU A 76 -2.22 5.69 -12.19
C LEU A 76 -1.82 7.02 -12.80
N ILE A 77 -0.87 7.74 -12.19
CA ILE A 77 -0.42 9.05 -12.69
C ILE A 77 0.36 8.89 -13.99
N ILE A 78 1.06 7.76 -14.17
CA ILE A 78 1.74 7.42 -15.43
C ILE A 78 0.72 7.22 -16.56
N GLU A 79 -0.43 6.60 -16.30
CA GLU A 79 -1.51 6.47 -17.30
C GLU A 79 -2.23 7.80 -17.60
N MET A 80 -2.01 8.85 -16.78
CA MET A 80 -2.56 10.20 -16.96
C MET A 80 -1.60 11.20 -17.63
N ALA A 81 -0.31 10.85 -17.74
CA ALA A 81 0.71 11.67 -18.38
C ALA A 81 0.57 11.66 -19.92
#